data_AF-A0A0V7ZAV0-F1
#
_entry.id   AF-A0A0V7ZAV0-F1
#
_cell.length_a   1.000
_cell.length_b   1.000
_cell.length_c   1.000
_cell.angle_alpha   90.00
_cell.angle_beta   90.00
_cell.angle_gamma   90.00
#
_symmetry.space_group_name_H-M   'P 1'
#
loop_
_entity.id
_entity.type
_entity.pdbx_description
1 polymer ?
#
loop_
_entity_poly.entity_id
_entity_poly.type
_entity_poly.pdbx_seq_one_letter_code
_entity_poly.pdbx_strand_id
1 'polypeptide(L)'
;MPPALTHDTLLSALRDGLGARHVLTEPADLAPYLSESRKLFTGSALAVLRPGSTEEVAFAVRACTQAGIAVVPLGGNTGLTGAGIPQGGVVLSLERMNRLRALDPVDSTITVEAGMILSEVQDAAERAGLLFPLSYASRGSARIGGGIATNAGGIAVLAYGNARDLVLGLEVVLADGRVWNGLKALRKDNAGYDLKQLFIGSEGTLGIVTAAVLKLFPRPRSTSVAFVGLDSARAALDLFVALRTRMDRDLTAFEYLPPFALEIVLRHVPGTVRPLSGDHGAYALIEVSSARPDADTRAELEAALGDALESGVIADAAIAASGAQNTALWSLREGVPEAQTREGASIKHDVSVPLSKLPDFLERASAACIAAMPGLRPCGFGHFGDGNIHFNLTQPAAMDRAAFLAEWGRFNRIVHDIVHALGGSIAAEHGVGLIKRDELAHYGDPVGLDLMRRVKAALDPADRMNPGKVLPHPNRTPPAVA
;
A
#
# COMPACT_ATOMS: atom_id res chain seq x y z
N MET A 1 34.59 -22.09 14.55
CA MET A 1 33.75 -21.40 13.55
C MET A 1 34.35 -21.69 12.18
N PRO A 2 33.57 -22.14 11.18
CA PRO A 2 34.09 -22.21 9.81
C PRO A 2 34.52 -20.80 9.36
N PRO A 3 35.56 -20.68 8.52
CA PRO A 3 36.02 -19.38 8.03
C PRO A 3 34.86 -18.67 7.30
N ALA A 4 34.70 -17.37 7.56
CA ALA A 4 33.73 -16.55 6.84
C ALA A 4 34.06 -16.62 5.34
N LEU A 5 33.08 -17.03 4.52
CA LEU A 5 33.22 -17.03 3.07
C LEU A 5 33.59 -15.62 2.61
N THR A 6 34.63 -15.48 1.79
CA THR A 6 34.89 -14.20 1.12
C THR A 6 33.72 -13.89 0.18
N HIS A 7 33.52 -12.60 -0.15
CA HIS A 7 32.46 -12.21 -1.10
C HIS A 7 32.56 -12.99 -2.43
N ASP A 8 33.77 -13.26 -2.91
CA ASP A 8 34.00 -14.00 -4.14
C ASP A 8 33.55 -15.46 -4.02
N THR A 9 33.83 -16.12 -2.89
CA THR A 9 33.38 -17.51 -2.66
C THR A 9 31.85 -17.58 -2.54
N LEU A 10 31.22 -16.59 -1.88
CA LEU A 10 29.76 -16.51 -1.83
C LEU A 10 29.16 -16.33 -3.23
N LEU A 11 29.67 -15.39 -4.03
CA LEU A 11 29.16 -15.13 -5.37
C LEU A 11 29.34 -16.33 -6.30
N SER A 12 30.46 -17.06 -6.18
CA SER A 12 30.66 -18.32 -6.90
C SER A 12 29.59 -19.35 -6.54
N ALA A 13 29.39 -19.62 -5.24
CA ALA A 13 28.39 -20.58 -4.78
C ALA A 13 26.96 -20.19 -5.22
N LEU A 14 26.63 -18.90 -5.19
CA LEU A 14 25.33 -18.40 -5.66
C LEU A 14 25.17 -18.59 -7.17
N ARG A 15 26.21 -18.35 -7.97
CA ARG A 15 26.18 -18.59 -9.43
C ARG A 15 26.04 -20.07 -9.76
N ASP A 16 26.67 -20.96 -9.00
CA ASP A 16 26.57 -22.40 -9.18
C ASP A 16 25.17 -22.91 -8.82
N GLY A 17 24.59 -22.43 -7.73
CA GLY A 17 23.28 -22.88 -7.25
C GLY A 17 22.08 -22.26 -7.97
N LEU A 18 22.16 -20.97 -8.33
CA LEU A 18 21.07 -20.26 -9.02
C LEU A 18 21.25 -20.25 -10.54
N GLY A 19 22.48 -20.41 -11.04
CA GLY A 19 22.86 -20.16 -12.42
C GLY A 19 23.41 -18.74 -12.62
N ALA A 20 24.55 -18.62 -13.31
CA ALA A 20 25.30 -17.36 -13.43
C ALA A 20 24.47 -16.17 -13.96
N ARG A 21 23.55 -16.41 -14.90
CA ARG A 21 22.65 -15.39 -15.47
C ARG A 21 21.64 -14.79 -14.47
N HIS A 22 21.51 -15.40 -13.30
CA HIS A 22 20.54 -15.03 -12.27
C HIS A 22 21.20 -14.41 -11.03
N VAL A 23 22.51 -14.15 -11.10
CA VAL A 23 23.30 -13.44 -10.09
C VAL A 23 23.95 -12.23 -10.77
N LEU A 24 23.30 -11.08 -10.66
CA LEU A 24 23.73 -9.84 -11.30
C LEU A 24 24.74 -9.12 -10.41
N THR A 25 25.88 -8.73 -10.97
CA THR A 25 26.95 -7.99 -10.27
C THR A 25 27.42 -6.73 -11.00
N GLU A 26 27.04 -6.56 -12.27
CA GLU A 26 27.44 -5.39 -13.05
C GLU A 26 26.66 -4.13 -12.64
N PRO A 27 27.30 -2.97 -12.47
CA PRO A 27 26.63 -1.76 -11.99
C PRO A 27 25.37 -1.37 -12.77
N ALA A 28 25.37 -1.58 -14.09
CA ALA A 28 24.21 -1.29 -14.95
C ALA A 28 23.01 -2.20 -14.65
N ASP A 29 23.26 -3.47 -14.33
CA ASP A 29 22.22 -4.45 -14.00
C ASP A 29 21.67 -4.25 -12.58
N LEU A 30 22.49 -3.71 -11.67
CA LEU A 30 22.07 -3.40 -10.30
C LEU A 30 21.19 -2.16 -10.25
N ALA A 31 21.46 -1.14 -11.05
CA ALA A 31 20.86 0.19 -10.95
C ALA A 31 19.32 0.20 -10.79
N PRO A 32 18.52 -0.60 -11.54
CA PRO A 32 17.05 -0.64 -11.38
C PRO A 32 16.56 -1.12 -10.00
N TYR A 33 17.40 -1.83 -9.26
CA TYR A 33 17.10 -2.41 -7.94
C TYR A 33 17.58 -1.51 -6.78
N LEU A 34 18.38 -0.49 -7.09
CA LEU A 34 18.99 0.37 -6.08
C LEU A 34 18.20 1.67 -5.83
N SER A 35 17.23 2.01 -6.66
CA SER A 35 16.46 3.26 -6.53
C SER A 35 14.96 2.99 -6.63
N GLU A 36 14.16 3.75 -5.88
CA GLU A 36 12.69 3.73 -5.98
C GLU A 36 12.18 4.86 -6.89
N SER A 37 10.90 4.76 -7.27
CA SER A 37 10.29 5.59 -8.32
C SER A 37 10.34 7.10 -8.06
N ARG A 38 10.38 7.55 -6.80
CA ARG A 38 10.45 8.97 -6.43
C ARG A 38 11.88 9.48 -6.26
N LYS A 39 12.89 8.60 -6.35
CA LYS A 39 14.33 8.88 -6.18
C LYS A 39 14.71 9.50 -4.82
N LEU A 40 13.90 9.28 -3.78
CA LEU A 40 14.17 9.71 -2.40
C LEU A 40 15.32 8.92 -1.76
N PHE A 41 15.53 7.68 -2.21
CA PHE A 41 16.64 6.84 -1.75
C PHE A 41 17.37 6.21 -2.92
N THR A 42 18.69 6.15 -2.78
CA THR A 42 19.57 5.33 -3.61
C THR A 42 20.40 4.44 -2.70
N GLY A 43 20.30 3.13 -2.94
CA GLY A 43 20.93 2.08 -2.16
C GLY A 43 22.23 1.56 -2.76
N SER A 44 22.77 0.54 -2.12
CA SER A 44 23.92 -0.23 -2.60
C SER A 44 23.72 -1.72 -2.34
N ALA A 45 24.26 -2.57 -3.20
CA ALA A 45 24.21 -4.03 -3.04
C ALA A 45 25.46 -4.67 -3.66
N LEU A 46 25.86 -5.82 -3.12
CA LEU A 46 26.91 -6.70 -3.65
C LEU A 46 26.44 -7.40 -4.93
N ALA A 47 25.17 -7.82 -4.96
CA ALA A 47 24.55 -8.50 -6.09
C ALA A 47 23.03 -8.44 -6.03
N VAL A 48 22.39 -8.71 -7.17
CA VAL A 48 20.96 -9.03 -7.26
C VAL A 48 20.80 -10.52 -7.59
N LEU A 49 20.07 -11.24 -6.75
CA LEU A 49 19.75 -12.65 -6.91
C LEU A 49 18.33 -12.78 -7.45
N ARG A 50 18.15 -13.60 -8.48
CA ARG A 50 16.84 -13.80 -9.14
C ARG A 50 16.45 -15.28 -9.09
N PRO A 51 16.13 -15.85 -7.91
CA PRO A 51 15.70 -17.25 -7.80
C PRO A 51 14.39 -17.50 -8.56
N GLY A 52 14.20 -18.74 -9.02
CA GLY A 52 13.03 -19.22 -9.75
C GLY A 52 12.21 -20.27 -9.00
N SER A 53 12.58 -20.62 -7.75
CA SER A 53 11.82 -21.53 -6.89
C SER A 53 12.03 -21.24 -5.41
N THR A 54 11.18 -21.81 -4.56
CA THR A 54 11.29 -21.69 -3.09
C THR A 54 12.58 -22.32 -2.58
N GLU A 55 13.04 -23.41 -3.18
CA GLU A 55 14.31 -24.07 -2.86
C GLU A 55 15.52 -23.19 -3.20
N GLU A 56 15.48 -22.49 -4.34
CA GLU A 56 16.50 -21.52 -4.75
C GLU A 56 16.55 -20.33 -3.78
N VAL A 57 15.39 -19.79 -3.36
CA VAL A 57 15.32 -18.74 -2.32
C VAL A 57 15.93 -19.24 -1.02
N ALA A 58 15.55 -20.43 -0.57
CA ALA A 58 16.04 -21.05 0.66
C ALA A 58 17.56 -21.29 0.61
N PHE A 59 18.10 -21.73 -0.54
CA PHE A 59 19.53 -21.87 -0.78
C PHE A 59 20.25 -20.53 -0.68
N ALA A 60 19.77 -19.50 -1.39
CA ALA A 60 20.38 -18.18 -1.38
C ALA A 60 20.43 -17.57 0.03
N VAL A 61 19.33 -17.69 0.78
CA VAL A 61 19.25 -17.19 2.17
C VAL A 61 20.23 -17.93 3.08
N ARG A 62 20.37 -19.26 2.96
CA ARG A 62 21.37 -20.02 3.73
C ARG A 62 22.79 -19.58 3.42
N ALA A 63 23.13 -19.47 2.14
CA ALA A 63 24.47 -19.06 1.70
C ALA A 63 24.82 -17.65 2.22
N CYS A 64 23.88 -16.70 2.10
CA CYS A 64 24.08 -15.34 2.61
C CYS A 64 24.23 -15.31 4.13
N THR A 65 23.40 -16.06 4.86
CA THR A 65 23.46 -16.14 6.32
C THR A 65 24.77 -16.73 6.81
N GLN A 66 25.27 -17.80 6.18
CA GLN A 66 26.57 -18.41 6.49
C GLN A 66 27.74 -17.44 6.23
N ALA A 67 27.62 -16.58 5.21
CA ALA A 67 28.60 -15.56 4.88
C ALA A 67 28.43 -14.26 5.71
N GLY A 68 27.41 -14.17 6.58
CA GLY A 68 27.12 -12.95 7.32
C GLY A 68 26.67 -11.78 6.43
N ILE A 69 26.03 -12.08 5.31
CA ILE A 69 25.54 -11.10 4.32
C ILE A 69 24.02 -10.91 4.49
N ALA A 70 23.60 -9.65 4.55
CA ALA A 70 22.19 -9.30 4.64
C ALA A 70 21.45 -9.53 3.31
N VAL A 71 20.16 -9.85 3.40
CA VAL A 71 19.27 -10.08 2.26
C VAL A 71 18.15 -9.06 2.31
N VAL A 72 17.90 -8.38 1.19
CA VAL A 72 16.79 -7.42 1.00
C VAL A 72 15.82 -8.01 -0.02
N PRO A 73 14.66 -8.52 0.41
CA PRO A 73 13.66 -9.05 -0.51
C PRO A 73 13.05 -7.92 -1.35
N LEU A 74 12.86 -8.17 -2.64
CA LEU A 74 12.25 -7.20 -3.54
C LEU A 74 11.18 -7.85 -4.44
N GLY A 75 10.01 -7.21 -4.48
CA GLY A 75 8.93 -7.51 -5.40
C GLY A 75 8.98 -6.61 -6.64
N GLY A 76 7.93 -5.80 -6.85
CA GLY A 76 7.82 -4.89 -7.99
C GLY A 76 8.60 -3.57 -7.89
N ASN A 77 9.32 -3.34 -6.79
CA ASN A 77 9.98 -2.07 -6.46
C ASN A 77 9.04 -0.84 -6.51
N THR A 78 7.80 -1.01 -6.07
CA THR A 78 6.75 0.04 -6.08
C THR A 78 6.47 0.65 -4.70
N GLY A 79 7.15 0.17 -3.65
CA GLY A 79 6.94 0.61 -2.27
C GLY A 79 7.44 2.03 -2.00
N LEU A 80 6.72 2.78 -1.16
CA LEU A 80 6.92 4.21 -0.96
C LEU A 80 7.62 4.59 0.35
N THR A 81 8.23 3.63 1.03
CA THR A 81 8.88 3.84 2.34
C THR A 81 10.37 3.52 2.33
N GLY A 82 10.93 3.14 1.18
CA GLY A 82 12.32 2.68 1.08
C GLY A 82 12.56 1.25 1.59
N ALA A 83 11.49 0.50 1.88
CA ALA A 83 11.57 -0.86 2.40
C ALA A 83 12.34 -1.84 1.48
N GLY A 84 12.23 -1.67 0.16
CA GLY A 84 12.94 -2.47 -0.83
C GLY A 84 14.36 -1.98 -1.14
N ILE A 85 14.78 -0.82 -0.60
CA ILE A 85 16.06 -0.22 -0.97
C ILE A 85 17.20 -0.81 -0.14
N PRO A 86 18.22 -1.41 -0.77
CA PRO A 86 19.31 -2.06 -0.04
C PRO A 86 20.32 -1.05 0.52
N GLN A 87 20.91 -1.40 1.66
CA GLN A 87 21.97 -0.63 2.32
C GLN A 87 23.20 -1.53 2.49
N GLY A 88 23.70 -2.04 1.37
CA GLY A 88 24.62 -3.17 1.30
C GLY A 88 23.91 -4.53 1.34
N GLY A 89 24.70 -5.61 1.34
CA GLY A 89 24.19 -6.97 1.27
C GLY A 89 23.76 -7.36 -0.16
N VAL A 90 22.80 -8.27 -0.30
CA VAL A 90 22.24 -8.66 -1.60
C VAL A 90 20.77 -8.28 -1.70
N VAL A 91 20.32 -7.97 -2.91
CA VAL A 91 18.88 -7.92 -3.23
C VAL A 91 18.44 -9.30 -3.67
N LEU A 92 17.33 -9.79 -3.15
CA LEU A 92 16.69 -11.03 -3.61
C LEU A 92 15.38 -10.67 -4.30
N SER A 93 15.41 -10.64 -5.63
CA SER A 93 14.24 -10.34 -6.47
C SER A 93 13.41 -11.59 -6.72
N LEU A 94 12.12 -11.52 -6.41
CA LEU A 94 11.19 -12.64 -6.60
C LEU A 94 10.65 -12.73 -8.03
N GLU A 95 11.21 -11.97 -8.96
CA GLU A 95 10.52 -11.69 -10.22
C GLU A 95 10.30 -12.87 -11.16
N ARG A 96 11.13 -13.90 -11.04
CA ARG A 96 11.04 -15.14 -11.82
C ARG A 96 10.05 -16.14 -11.21
N MET A 97 9.61 -15.92 -9.97
CA MET A 97 8.62 -16.74 -9.28
C MET A 97 7.22 -16.17 -9.54
N ASN A 98 6.75 -16.25 -10.79
CA ASN A 98 5.53 -15.58 -11.25
C ASN A 98 4.44 -16.54 -11.76
N ARG A 99 4.43 -17.80 -11.28
CA ARG A 99 3.47 -18.80 -11.74
C ARG A 99 2.15 -18.75 -10.95
N LEU A 100 1.04 -18.96 -11.67
CA LEU A 100 -0.21 -19.44 -11.09
C LEU A 100 -0.05 -20.94 -10.81
N ARG A 101 -0.19 -21.35 -9.54
CA ARG A 101 -0.05 -22.75 -9.11
C ARG A 101 -1.38 -23.49 -9.15
N ALA A 102 -2.46 -22.85 -8.72
CA ALA A 102 -3.82 -23.42 -8.73
C ALA A 102 -4.88 -22.30 -8.73
N LEU A 103 -6.05 -22.60 -9.28
CA LEU A 103 -7.25 -21.77 -9.20
C LEU A 103 -8.44 -22.71 -9.00
N ASP A 104 -9.20 -22.49 -7.93
CA ASP A 104 -10.39 -23.28 -7.61
C ASP A 104 -11.61 -22.34 -7.49
N PRO A 105 -12.54 -22.38 -8.46
CA PRO A 105 -13.73 -21.55 -8.39
C PRO A 105 -14.73 -21.94 -7.29
N VAL A 106 -14.77 -23.22 -6.92
CA VAL A 106 -15.68 -23.73 -5.88
C VAL A 106 -15.24 -23.25 -4.51
N ASP A 107 -13.94 -23.36 -4.21
CA ASP A 107 -13.37 -22.82 -2.97
C ASP A 107 -13.24 -21.28 -3.00
N SER A 108 -13.38 -20.70 -4.20
CA SER A 108 -13.10 -19.29 -4.50
C SER A 108 -11.70 -18.92 -4.00
N THR A 109 -10.69 -19.65 -4.48
CA THR A 109 -9.29 -19.42 -4.13
C THR A 109 -8.37 -19.44 -5.33
N ILE A 110 -7.24 -18.76 -5.20
CA ILE A 110 -6.14 -18.80 -6.16
C ILE A 110 -4.82 -18.96 -5.41
N THR A 111 -3.97 -19.89 -5.86
CA THR A 111 -2.62 -20.09 -5.33
C THR A 111 -1.62 -19.59 -6.34
N VAL A 112 -0.80 -18.61 -5.96
CA VAL A 112 0.14 -17.91 -6.84
C VAL A 112 1.51 -17.78 -6.19
N GLU A 113 2.54 -17.70 -7.01
CA GLU A 113 3.87 -17.34 -6.56
C GLU A 113 3.98 -15.85 -6.24
N ALA A 114 4.85 -15.51 -5.28
CA ALA A 114 4.99 -14.17 -4.73
C ALA A 114 5.44 -13.12 -5.77
N GLY A 115 6.07 -13.55 -6.84
CA GLY A 115 6.50 -12.69 -7.94
C GLY A 115 5.44 -12.41 -8.99
N MET A 116 4.26 -13.04 -8.95
CA MET A 116 3.20 -12.78 -9.93
C MET A 116 2.70 -11.34 -9.82
N ILE A 117 2.46 -10.67 -10.95
CA ILE A 117 2.02 -9.27 -10.97
C ILE A 117 0.55 -9.22 -10.53
N LEU A 118 0.16 -8.20 -9.77
CA LEU A 118 -1.20 -8.06 -9.24
C LEU A 118 -2.25 -8.10 -10.37
N SER A 119 -2.04 -7.36 -11.46
CA SER A 119 -2.97 -7.38 -12.60
C SER A 119 -3.09 -8.76 -13.25
N GLU A 120 -2.01 -9.55 -13.31
CA GLU A 120 -2.07 -10.91 -13.87
C GLU A 120 -2.92 -11.85 -12.99
N VAL A 121 -2.90 -11.65 -11.66
CA VAL A 121 -3.75 -12.38 -10.72
C VAL A 121 -5.22 -11.98 -10.89
N GLN A 122 -5.48 -10.69 -11.04
CA GLN A 122 -6.82 -10.16 -11.32
C GLN A 122 -7.37 -10.73 -12.64
N ASP A 123 -6.59 -10.67 -13.72
CA ASP A 123 -6.98 -11.22 -15.03
C ASP A 123 -7.26 -12.72 -14.97
N ALA A 124 -6.49 -13.47 -14.17
CA ALA A 124 -6.72 -14.91 -13.98
C ALA A 124 -8.03 -15.20 -13.23
N ALA A 125 -8.32 -14.43 -12.18
CA ALA A 125 -9.60 -14.53 -11.46
C ALA A 125 -10.79 -14.16 -12.37
N GLU A 126 -10.67 -13.07 -13.14
CA GLU A 126 -11.73 -12.61 -14.05
C GLU A 126 -12.06 -13.63 -15.14
N ARG A 127 -11.03 -14.28 -15.73
CA ARG A 127 -11.23 -15.37 -16.69
C ARG A 127 -11.98 -16.57 -16.09
N ALA A 128 -11.89 -16.77 -14.78
CA ALA A 128 -12.63 -17.79 -14.05
C ALA A 128 -14.00 -17.30 -13.54
N GLY A 129 -14.44 -16.09 -13.92
CA GLY A 129 -15.71 -15.52 -13.48
C GLY A 129 -15.70 -14.99 -12.05
N LEU A 130 -14.51 -14.75 -11.49
CA LEU A 130 -14.31 -14.30 -10.10
C LEU A 130 -13.60 -12.95 -10.05
N LEU A 131 -13.50 -12.39 -8.86
CA LEU A 131 -12.84 -11.15 -8.52
C LEU A 131 -11.70 -11.43 -7.52
N PHE A 132 -10.51 -10.91 -7.81
CA PHE A 132 -9.51 -10.64 -6.78
C PHE A 132 -9.54 -9.13 -6.45
N PRO A 133 -10.05 -8.72 -5.28
CA PRO A 133 -10.50 -7.34 -5.08
C PRO A 133 -9.39 -6.35 -4.72
N LEU A 134 -8.20 -6.82 -4.34
CA LEU A 134 -7.08 -5.93 -4.01
C LEU A 134 -6.68 -5.13 -5.25
N SER A 135 -6.74 -3.79 -5.19
CA SER A 135 -6.42 -2.94 -6.32
C SER A 135 -5.85 -1.60 -5.85
N TYR A 136 -4.75 -1.19 -6.48
CA TYR A 136 -4.07 0.09 -6.23
C TYR A 136 -3.28 0.52 -7.48
N ALA A 137 -2.83 1.78 -7.52
CA ALA A 137 -2.29 2.42 -8.72
C ALA A 137 -1.13 1.65 -9.38
N SER A 138 -0.29 0.98 -8.60
CA SER A 138 0.87 0.23 -9.10
C SER A 138 0.56 -1.22 -9.52
N ARG A 139 -0.71 -1.62 -9.68
CA ARG A 139 -1.13 -3.01 -9.98
C ARG A 139 -0.45 -3.65 -11.20
N GLY A 140 -0.02 -2.86 -12.20
CA GLY A 140 0.66 -3.36 -13.40
C GLY A 140 2.12 -3.74 -13.21
N SER A 141 2.72 -3.44 -12.05
CA SER A 141 4.13 -3.78 -11.74
C SER A 141 4.32 -4.31 -10.32
N ALA A 142 3.41 -3.99 -9.41
CA ALA A 142 3.39 -4.55 -8.07
C ALA A 142 3.19 -6.06 -8.10
N ARG A 143 3.88 -6.76 -7.21
CA ARG A 143 3.86 -8.22 -7.11
C ARG A 143 3.19 -8.65 -5.82
N ILE A 144 2.53 -9.81 -5.83
CA ILE A 144 1.74 -10.33 -4.71
C ILE A 144 2.55 -10.40 -3.40
N GLY A 145 3.78 -10.89 -3.43
CA GLY A 145 4.65 -10.97 -2.27
C GLY A 145 4.95 -9.60 -1.66
N GLY A 146 5.11 -8.58 -2.50
CA GLY A 146 5.26 -7.19 -2.05
C GLY A 146 4.01 -6.67 -1.37
N GLY A 147 2.84 -6.85 -1.99
CA GLY A 147 1.56 -6.45 -1.41
C GLY A 147 1.26 -7.16 -0.08
N ILE A 148 1.63 -8.43 0.05
CA ILE A 148 1.53 -9.17 1.31
C ILE A 148 2.50 -8.61 2.34
N ALA A 149 3.77 -8.43 1.96
CA ALA A 149 4.81 -7.95 2.88
C ALA A 149 4.51 -6.53 3.40
N THR A 150 3.84 -5.67 2.63
CA THR A 150 3.43 -4.34 3.08
C THR A 150 2.03 -4.29 3.68
N ASN A 151 1.30 -5.42 3.71
CA ASN A 151 -0.14 -5.45 4.00
C ASN A 151 -0.91 -4.39 3.19
N ALA A 152 -0.70 -4.38 1.87
CA ALA A 152 -1.27 -3.38 0.98
C ALA A 152 -2.80 -3.27 1.13
N GLY A 153 -3.27 -2.03 1.16
CA GLY A 153 -4.67 -1.67 1.06
C GLY A 153 -5.05 -1.29 -0.37
N GLY A 154 -5.79 -0.20 -0.51
CA GLY A 154 -6.30 0.34 -1.75
C GLY A 154 -7.79 0.64 -1.71
N ILE A 155 -8.33 0.97 -2.87
CA ILE A 155 -9.67 1.56 -3.03
C ILE A 155 -10.80 0.74 -2.38
N ALA A 156 -10.70 -0.59 -2.45
CA ALA A 156 -11.78 -1.49 -2.07
C ALA A 156 -11.64 -2.08 -0.65
N VAL A 157 -10.73 -1.55 0.17
CA VAL A 157 -10.51 -2.01 1.56
C VAL A 157 -11.79 -1.91 2.38
N LEU A 158 -12.60 -0.87 2.14
CA LEU A 158 -13.92 -0.69 2.75
C LEU A 158 -14.78 -1.96 2.70
N ALA A 159 -14.83 -2.64 1.55
CA ALA A 159 -15.67 -3.81 1.34
C ALA A 159 -14.95 -5.14 1.63
N TYR A 160 -13.68 -5.26 1.21
CA TYR A 160 -12.96 -6.55 1.14
C TYR A 160 -11.79 -6.67 2.12
N GLY A 161 -11.38 -5.58 2.76
CA GLY A 161 -10.23 -5.52 3.65
C GLY A 161 -8.88 -5.42 2.92
N ASN A 162 -7.81 -5.41 3.71
CA ASN A 162 -6.43 -5.31 3.22
C ASN A 162 -5.92 -6.66 2.70
N ALA A 163 -4.67 -6.70 2.21
CA ALA A 163 -4.02 -7.95 1.82
C ALA A 163 -4.11 -9.03 2.91
N ARG A 164 -4.03 -8.66 4.20
CA ARG A 164 -4.21 -9.58 5.33
C ARG A 164 -5.55 -10.31 5.31
N ASP A 165 -6.62 -9.60 5.00
CA ASP A 165 -7.97 -10.15 4.94
C ASP A 165 -8.15 -11.09 3.75
N LEU A 166 -7.32 -10.93 2.71
CA LEU A 166 -7.39 -11.68 1.47
C LEU A 166 -6.47 -12.92 1.44
N VAL A 167 -5.55 -13.07 2.40
CA VAL A 167 -4.62 -14.22 2.45
C VAL A 167 -5.20 -15.35 3.29
N LEU A 168 -5.27 -16.56 2.73
CA LEU A 168 -5.63 -17.80 3.42
C LEU A 168 -4.42 -18.56 3.95
N GLY A 169 -3.33 -18.60 3.16
CA GLY A 169 -2.12 -19.34 3.49
C GLY A 169 -0.89 -18.76 2.82
N LEU A 170 0.28 -19.02 3.40
CA LEU A 170 1.57 -18.54 2.90
C LEU A 170 2.61 -19.66 2.86
N GLU A 171 3.55 -19.55 1.93
CA GLU A 171 4.84 -20.24 1.95
C GLU A 171 5.93 -19.20 2.19
N VAL A 172 6.79 -19.43 3.18
CA VAL A 172 7.79 -18.44 3.62
C VAL A 172 9.15 -19.10 3.85
N VAL A 173 10.20 -18.47 3.35
CA VAL A 173 11.60 -18.79 3.69
C VAL A 173 12.05 -17.91 4.84
N LEU A 174 12.46 -18.53 5.96
CA LEU A 174 12.97 -17.84 7.15
C LEU A 174 14.42 -17.39 6.97
N ALA A 175 14.94 -16.57 7.90
CA ALA A 175 16.31 -16.06 7.83
C ALA A 175 17.40 -17.15 7.86
N ASP A 176 17.12 -18.31 8.46
CA ASP A 176 18.00 -19.49 8.42
C ASP A 176 17.80 -20.38 7.18
N GLY A 177 16.91 -19.97 6.28
CA GLY A 177 16.54 -20.67 5.06
C GLY A 177 15.71 -21.94 5.25
N ARG A 178 15.12 -22.17 6.43
CA ARG A 178 14.01 -23.13 6.55
C ARG A 178 12.79 -22.62 5.77
N VAL A 179 12.05 -23.55 5.19
CA VAL A 179 10.77 -23.27 4.52
C VAL A 179 9.64 -23.62 5.46
N TRP A 180 8.79 -22.64 5.76
CA TRP A 180 7.48 -22.90 6.36
C TRP A 180 6.43 -22.94 5.25
N ASN A 181 5.72 -24.05 5.15
CA ASN A 181 4.62 -24.22 4.21
C ASN A 181 3.28 -24.23 4.96
N GLY A 182 2.54 -23.14 4.84
CA GLY A 182 1.18 -22.97 5.33
C GLY A 182 0.18 -22.72 4.19
N LEU A 183 0.45 -23.21 2.97
CA LEU A 183 -0.45 -23.04 1.82
C LEU A 183 -1.70 -23.92 1.97
N LYS A 184 -2.68 -23.43 2.74
CA LYS A 184 -3.99 -24.08 2.93
C LYS A 184 -5.10 -23.21 2.34
N ALA A 185 -5.93 -23.79 1.49
CA ALA A 185 -7.13 -23.16 0.93
C ALA A 185 -8.35 -23.27 1.89
N LEU A 186 -8.12 -23.14 3.20
CA LEU A 186 -9.16 -23.32 4.22
C LEU A 186 -9.70 -21.98 4.71
N ARG A 187 -11.02 -21.86 4.80
CA ARG A 187 -11.68 -20.68 5.42
C ARG A 187 -11.58 -20.67 6.94
N LYS A 188 -11.44 -21.85 7.55
CA LYS A 188 -11.33 -22.03 9.01
C LYS A 188 -10.22 -23.03 9.30
N ASP A 189 -9.21 -22.60 10.04
CA ASP A 189 -8.13 -23.45 10.53
C ASP A 189 -7.62 -22.87 11.86
N ASN A 190 -8.07 -23.46 12.96
CA ASN A 190 -7.72 -23.04 14.32
C ASN A 190 -6.70 -24.00 14.97
N ALA A 191 -5.91 -24.72 14.17
CA ALA A 191 -4.92 -25.68 14.65
C ALA A 191 -3.61 -25.00 15.08
N GLY A 192 -3.68 -24.17 16.12
CA GLY A 192 -2.54 -23.42 16.67
C GLY A 192 -2.57 -21.92 16.34
N TYR A 193 -1.42 -21.26 16.43
CA TYR A 193 -1.30 -19.83 16.12
C TYR A 193 -1.41 -19.55 14.62
N ASP A 194 -2.00 -18.41 14.26
CA ASP A 194 -2.11 -17.98 12.87
C ASP A 194 -0.79 -17.36 12.37
N LEU A 195 0.23 -18.21 12.14
CA LEU A 195 1.60 -17.78 11.84
C LEU A 195 1.71 -16.89 10.60
N LYS A 196 0.80 -17.02 9.62
CA LYS A 196 0.82 -16.19 8.41
C LYS A 196 0.72 -14.71 8.76
N GLN A 197 0.04 -14.37 9.85
CA GLN A 197 -0.18 -13.01 10.29
C GLN A 197 1.11 -12.29 10.68
N LEU A 198 2.14 -13.03 11.10
CA LEU A 198 3.45 -12.44 11.42
C LEU A 198 4.16 -11.90 10.17
N PHE A 199 3.96 -12.54 9.01
CA PHE A 199 4.68 -12.18 7.79
C PHE A 199 3.97 -11.13 6.95
N ILE A 200 2.65 -11.06 7.03
CA ILE A 200 1.85 -10.02 6.37
C ILE A 200 2.12 -8.69 7.07
N GLY A 201 2.55 -7.66 6.33
CA GLY A 201 2.95 -6.37 6.91
C GLY A 201 4.34 -6.35 7.56
N SER A 202 5.13 -7.43 7.46
CA SER A 202 6.49 -7.49 8.04
C SER A 202 7.56 -6.77 7.20
N GLU A 203 7.21 -6.32 5.99
CA GLU A 203 8.10 -5.69 5.01
C GLU A 203 9.36 -6.50 4.72
N GLY A 204 9.23 -7.84 4.75
CA GLY A 204 10.31 -8.76 4.49
C GLY A 204 11.39 -8.77 5.58
N THR A 205 11.10 -8.27 6.78
CA THR A 205 12.05 -8.27 7.91
C THR A 205 12.05 -9.58 8.70
N LEU A 206 11.01 -10.42 8.56
CA LEU A 206 10.87 -11.68 9.30
C LEU A 206 11.06 -12.93 8.43
N GLY A 207 11.04 -12.77 7.11
CA GLY A 207 11.16 -13.85 6.13
C GLY A 207 10.72 -13.40 4.74
N ILE A 208 10.86 -14.29 3.77
CA ILE A 208 10.55 -14.05 2.37
C ILE A 208 9.34 -14.88 1.97
N VAL A 209 8.22 -14.23 1.66
CA VAL A 209 7.04 -14.89 1.09
C VAL A 209 7.37 -15.37 -0.32
N THR A 210 7.21 -16.66 -0.59
CA THR A 210 7.48 -17.27 -1.91
C THR A 210 6.21 -17.66 -2.66
N ALA A 211 5.11 -17.92 -1.95
CA ALA A 211 3.80 -18.18 -2.53
C ALA A 211 2.68 -17.87 -1.53
N ALA A 212 1.46 -17.71 -2.04
CA ALA A 212 0.28 -17.43 -1.25
C ALA A 212 -0.98 -18.11 -1.82
N VAL A 213 -1.88 -18.48 -0.92
CA VAL A 213 -3.28 -18.80 -1.24
C VAL A 213 -4.13 -17.58 -0.93
N LEU A 214 -4.84 -17.06 -1.93
CA LEU A 214 -5.62 -15.83 -1.86
C LEU A 214 -7.12 -16.13 -2.01
N LYS A 215 -7.95 -15.35 -1.30
CA LYS A 215 -9.41 -15.37 -1.40
C LYS A 215 -9.85 -14.70 -2.71
N LEU A 216 -10.74 -15.35 -3.44
CA LEU A 216 -11.51 -14.77 -4.52
C LEU A 216 -12.95 -14.52 -4.08
N PHE A 217 -13.64 -13.67 -4.84
CA PHE A 217 -15.02 -13.26 -4.62
C PHE A 217 -15.83 -13.42 -5.92
N PRO A 218 -17.16 -13.49 -5.85
CA PRO A 218 -18.00 -13.40 -7.03
C PRO A 218 -17.72 -12.10 -7.80
N ARG A 219 -17.65 -12.18 -9.12
CA ARG A 219 -17.48 -11.00 -9.97
C ARG A 219 -18.73 -10.10 -9.88
N PRO A 220 -18.58 -8.78 -9.65
CA PRO A 220 -19.68 -7.83 -9.74
C PRO A 220 -20.35 -7.88 -11.11
N ARG A 221 -21.69 -7.89 -11.10
CA ARG A 221 -22.55 -7.88 -12.29
C ARG A 221 -23.11 -6.50 -12.60
N SER A 222 -23.17 -5.65 -11.58
CA SER A 222 -23.74 -4.31 -11.62
C SER A 222 -22.81 -3.39 -10.83
N THR A 223 -22.31 -2.33 -11.46
CA THR A 223 -21.39 -1.35 -10.85
C THR A 223 -21.77 0.06 -11.28
N SER A 224 -21.96 0.94 -10.30
CA SER A 224 -22.33 2.34 -10.51
C SER A 224 -21.42 3.26 -9.72
N VAL A 225 -20.97 4.34 -10.36
CA VAL A 225 -20.12 5.36 -9.75
C VAL A 225 -20.87 6.69 -9.71
N ALA A 226 -20.79 7.38 -8.57
CA ALA A 226 -21.29 8.73 -8.41
C ALA A 226 -20.18 9.67 -7.93
N PHE A 227 -20.30 10.94 -8.33
CA PHE A 227 -19.50 12.04 -7.82
C PHE A 227 -20.44 13.05 -7.15
N VAL A 228 -20.15 13.41 -5.92
CA VAL A 228 -21.07 14.14 -5.04
C VAL A 228 -20.40 15.40 -4.50
N GLY A 229 -21.14 16.51 -4.49
CA GLY A 229 -20.72 17.80 -3.94
C GLY A 229 -21.30 17.97 -2.53
N LEU A 230 -20.43 18.29 -1.58
CA LEU A 230 -20.79 18.40 -0.16
C LEU A 230 -20.25 19.70 0.45
N ASP A 231 -20.83 20.12 1.57
CA ASP A 231 -20.40 21.34 2.26
C ASP A 231 -19.12 21.14 3.08
N SER A 232 -18.86 19.92 3.55
CA SER A 232 -17.73 19.64 4.45
C SER A 232 -17.39 18.15 4.53
N ALA A 233 -16.26 17.84 5.19
CA ALA A 233 -15.90 16.49 5.58
C ALA A 233 -16.91 15.86 6.56
N ARG A 234 -17.64 16.67 7.35
CA ARG A 234 -18.69 16.16 8.23
C ARG A 234 -19.88 15.62 7.43
N ALA A 235 -20.34 16.40 6.44
CA ALA A 235 -21.39 15.97 5.53
C ALA A 235 -20.98 14.69 4.77
N ALA A 236 -19.70 14.54 4.42
CA ALA A 236 -19.19 13.31 3.81
C ALA A 236 -19.30 12.11 4.76
N LEU A 237 -19.04 12.30 6.06
CA LEU A 237 -19.25 11.25 7.06
C LEU A 237 -20.73 10.88 7.22
N ASP A 238 -21.62 11.87 7.25
CA ASP A 238 -23.07 11.64 7.38
C ASP A 238 -23.60 10.87 6.15
N LEU A 239 -23.17 11.25 4.94
CA LEU A 239 -23.48 10.54 3.71
C LEU A 239 -22.94 9.10 3.74
N PHE A 240 -21.68 8.91 4.15
CA PHE A 240 -21.09 7.59 4.26
C PHE A 240 -21.91 6.67 5.18
N VAL A 241 -22.32 7.17 6.35
CA VAL A 241 -23.13 6.40 7.31
C VAL A 241 -24.49 6.02 6.71
N ALA A 242 -25.15 6.95 6.01
CA ALA A 242 -26.42 6.70 5.35
C ALA A 242 -26.28 5.62 4.26
N LEU A 243 -25.29 5.74 3.37
CA LEU A 243 -25.05 4.78 2.30
C LEU A 243 -24.64 3.40 2.82
N ARG A 244 -23.74 3.36 3.80
CA ARG A 244 -23.32 2.09 4.43
C ARG A 244 -24.48 1.35 5.06
N THR A 245 -25.43 2.06 5.66
CA THR A 245 -26.63 1.45 6.26
C THR A 245 -27.53 0.82 5.19
N ARG A 246 -27.61 1.44 4.00
CA ARG A 246 -28.45 0.95 2.90
C ARG A 246 -27.80 -0.15 2.06
N MET A 247 -26.49 -0.06 1.81
CA MET A 247 -25.78 -0.87 0.82
C MET A 247 -24.82 -1.90 1.42
N ASP A 248 -24.42 -1.72 2.69
CA ASP A 248 -23.46 -2.57 3.42
C ASP A 248 -22.23 -2.96 2.57
N ARG A 249 -22.18 -4.21 2.10
CA ARG A 249 -21.04 -4.78 1.35
C ARG A 249 -20.95 -4.33 -0.09
N ASP A 250 -22.05 -3.86 -0.66
CA ASP A 250 -22.07 -3.40 -2.05
C ASP A 250 -21.47 -1.99 -2.17
N LEU A 251 -21.34 -1.24 -1.08
CA LEU A 251 -20.57 0.01 -1.06
C LEU A 251 -19.08 -0.32 -1.12
N THR A 252 -18.52 -0.36 -2.33
CA THR A 252 -17.15 -0.83 -2.56
C THR A 252 -16.10 0.27 -2.54
N ALA A 253 -16.49 1.53 -2.72
CA ALA A 253 -15.59 2.66 -2.52
C ALA A 253 -16.33 3.89 -1.99
N PHE A 254 -15.66 4.64 -1.12
CA PHE A 254 -16.07 5.97 -0.68
C PHE A 254 -14.83 6.82 -0.50
N GLU A 255 -14.50 7.61 -1.51
CA GLU A 255 -13.30 8.44 -1.60
C GLU A 255 -13.63 9.90 -1.32
N TYR A 256 -12.75 10.59 -0.62
CA TYR A 256 -12.89 12.01 -0.33
C TYR A 256 -11.87 12.85 -1.11
N LEU A 257 -12.31 14.00 -1.62
CA LEU A 257 -11.46 15.00 -2.24
C LEU A 257 -11.79 16.40 -1.70
N PRO A 258 -10.78 17.18 -1.26
CA PRO A 258 -10.98 18.60 -0.98
C PRO A 258 -11.05 19.39 -2.30
N PRO A 259 -11.62 20.61 -2.29
CA PRO A 259 -11.75 21.42 -3.51
C PRO A 259 -10.42 21.64 -4.23
N PHE A 260 -9.36 21.91 -3.46
CA PHE A 260 -8.00 22.05 -3.99
C PHE A 260 -7.55 20.83 -4.81
N ALA A 261 -7.90 19.60 -4.40
CA ALA A 261 -7.51 18.39 -5.13
C ALA A 261 -8.22 18.29 -6.48
N LEU A 262 -9.51 18.65 -6.54
CA LEU A 262 -10.25 18.67 -7.80
C LEU A 262 -9.68 19.74 -8.75
N GLU A 263 -9.41 20.94 -8.25
CA GLU A 263 -8.89 22.05 -9.08
C GLU A 263 -7.55 21.72 -9.74
N ILE A 264 -6.62 21.10 -9.02
CA ILE A 264 -5.31 20.75 -9.58
C ILE A 264 -5.43 19.62 -10.60
N VAL A 265 -6.38 18.69 -10.42
CA VAL A 265 -6.63 17.62 -11.39
C VAL A 265 -7.18 18.19 -12.68
N LEU A 266 -8.21 19.05 -12.60
CA LEU A 266 -8.78 19.72 -13.77
C LEU A 266 -7.75 20.57 -14.52
N ARG A 267 -6.78 21.16 -13.80
CA ARG A 267 -5.70 21.95 -14.41
C ARG A 267 -4.64 21.10 -15.11
N HIS A 268 -4.26 19.97 -14.50
CA HIS A 268 -3.03 19.26 -14.88
C HIS A 268 -3.26 17.92 -15.57
N VAL A 269 -4.44 17.31 -15.45
CA VAL A 269 -4.74 15.98 -16.00
C VAL A 269 -5.60 16.15 -17.25
N PRO A 270 -5.03 15.90 -18.46
CA PRO A 270 -5.75 16.11 -19.71
C PRO A 270 -7.03 15.27 -19.82
N GLY A 271 -8.08 15.85 -20.39
CA GLY A 271 -9.35 15.16 -20.63
C GLY A 271 -10.26 15.03 -19.41
N THR A 272 -9.84 15.53 -18.24
CA THR A 272 -10.74 15.63 -17.08
C THR A 272 -11.70 16.80 -17.22
N VAL A 273 -12.93 16.62 -16.73
CA VAL A 273 -14.01 17.61 -16.81
C VAL A 273 -14.66 17.72 -15.44
N ARG A 274 -15.08 18.95 -15.06
CA ARG A 274 -15.80 19.17 -13.81
C ARG A 274 -17.16 18.45 -13.88
N PRO A 275 -17.46 17.52 -12.97
CA PRO A 275 -18.67 16.71 -13.05
C PRO A 275 -19.93 17.41 -12.52
N LEU A 276 -19.77 18.44 -11.68
CA LEU A 276 -20.86 19.12 -10.97
C LEU A 276 -20.87 20.62 -11.29
N SER A 277 -22.02 21.25 -11.07
CA SER A 277 -22.17 22.69 -11.23
C SER A 277 -21.83 23.42 -9.92
N GLY A 278 -21.19 24.59 -10.03
CA GLY A 278 -20.80 25.37 -8.85
C GLY A 278 -19.59 24.81 -8.08
N ASP A 279 -19.31 25.47 -6.97
CA ASP A 279 -18.22 25.13 -6.05
C ASP A 279 -18.80 24.50 -4.78
N HIS A 280 -18.13 23.48 -4.27
CA HIS A 280 -18.52 22.77 -3.05
C HIS A 280 -17.37 22.77 -2.04
N GLY A 281 -17.68 22.62 -0.76
CA GLY A 281 -16.66 22.59 0.31
C GLY A 281 -15.87 21.28 0.36
N ALA A 282 -16.43 20.20 -0.17
CA ALA A 282 -15.82 18.89 -0.30
C ALA A 282 -16.48 18.09 -1.44
N TYR A 283 -15.82 17.03 -1.87
CA TYR A 283 -16.33 16.09 -2.86
C TYR A 283 -16.17 14.65 -2.40
N ALA A 284 -17.11 13.80 -2.79
CA ALA A 284 -17.00 12.36 -2.63
C ALA A 284 -17.12 11.63 -3.97
N LEU A 285 -16.28 10.61 -4.18
CA LEU A 285 -16.44 9.64 -5.26
C LEU A 285 -16.87 8.31 -4.64
N ILE A 286 -17.99 7.78 -5.11
CA ILE A 286 -18.69 6.67 -4.48
C ILE A 286 -18.86 5.58 -5.53
N GLU A 287 -18.54 4.35 -5.17
CA GLU A 287 -18.80 3.18 -6.01
C GLU A 287 -19.65 2.16 -5.27
N VAL A 288 -20.68 1.68 -5.97
CA VAL A 288 -21.52 0.57 -5.55
C VAL A 288 -21.36 -0.56 -6.55
N SER A 289 -20.94 -1.74 -6.08
CA SER A 289 -20.73 -2.93 -6.90
C SER A 289 -21.42 -4.13 -6.27
N SER A 290 -22.26 -4.81 -7.04
CA SER A 290 -23.02 -5.98 -6.57
C SER A 290 -22.84 -7.18 -7.50
N ALA A 291 -22.66 -8.36 -6.90
CA ALA A 291 -22.68 -9.63 -7.62
C ALA A 291 -24.07 -10.26 -7.71
N ARG A 292 -25.10 -9.66 -7.09
CA ARG A 292 -26.48 -10.17 -7.15
C ARG A 292 -26.97 -10.17 -8.60
N PRO A 293 -27.67 -11.23 -9.06
CA PRO A 293 -28.15 -11.32 -10.44
C PRO A 293 -29.09 -10.19 -10.89
N ASP A 294 -29.85 -9.66 -9.94
CA ASP A 294 -30.95 -8.70 -10.09
C ASP A 294 -30.62 -7.33 -9.50
N ALA A 295 -29.37 -7.09 -9.08
CA ALA A 295 -28.97 -5.79 -8.55
C ALA A 295 -28.98 -4.70 -9.63
N ASP A 296 -29.71 -3.64 -9.34
CA ASP A 296 -29.64 -2.37 -10.07
C ASP A 296 -28.94 -1.34 -9.17
N THR A 297 -27.60 -1.39 -9.15
CA THR A 297 -26.80 -0.49 -8.30
C THR A 297 -26.99 0.97 -8.70
N ARG A 298 -27.44 1.25 -9.93
CA ARG A 298 -27.72 2.61 -10.38
C ARG A 298 -29.00 3.11 -9.72
N ALA A 299 -30.09 2.36 -9.81
CA ALA A 299 -31.35 2.74 -9.17
C ALA A 299 -31.23 2.83 -7.64
N GLU A 300 -30.49 1.90 -7.02
CA GLU A 300 -30.21 1.91 -5.57
C GLU A 300 -29.43 3.18 -5.17
N LEU A 301 -28.42 3.57 -5.96
CA LEU A 301 -27.63 4.77 -5.71
C LEU A 301 -28.40 6.06 -6.01
N GLU A 302 -29.20 6.10 -7.09
CA GLU A 302 -30.11 7.20 -7.40
C GLU A 302 -31.09 7.46 -6.25
N ALA A 303 -31.74 6.42 -5.73
CA ALA A 303 -32.65 6.55 -4.60
C ALA A 303 -31.95 7.05 -3.33
N ALA A 304 -30.74 6.56 -3.05
CA ALA A 304 -30.00 6.96 -1.85
C ALA A 304 -29.47 8.40 -1.92
N LEU A 305 -29.01 8.84 -3.09
CA LEU A 305 -28.57 10.21 -3.29
C LEU A 305 -29.75 11.19 -3.41
N GLY A 306 -30.91 10.74 -3.91
CA GLY A 306 -32.17 11.50 -3.86
C GLY A 306 -32.57 11.85 -2.43
N ASP A 307 -32.61 10.86 -1.54
CA ASP A 307 -32.91 11.08 -0.12
C ASP A 307 -31.86 12.02 0.54
N ALA A 308 -30.59 11.90 0.16
CA ALA A 308 -29.52 12.76 0.67
C ALA A 308 -29.63 14.23 0.17
N LEU A 309 -30.11 14.45 -1.06
CA LEU A 309 -30.41 15.78 -1.60
C LEU A 309 -31.61 16.39 -0.87
N GLU A 310 -32.71 15.63 -0.70
CA GLU A 310 -33.92 16.11 -0.03
C GLU A 310 -33.67 16.48 1.44
N SER A 311 -32.80 15.74 2.13
CA SER A 311 -32.40 16.02 3.51
C SER A 311 -31.33 17.09 3.64
N GLY A 312 -30.78 17.59 2.53
CA GLY A 312 -29.73 18.62 2.51
C GLY A 312 -28.35 18.14 2.97
N VAL A 313 -28.12 16.83 3.02
CA VAL A 313 -26.79 16.25 3.34
C VAL A 313 -25.80 16.51 2.20
N ILE A 314 -26.30 16.54 0.96
CA ILE A 314 -25.50 16.80 -0.24
C ILE A 314 -26.10 17.95 -1.05
N ALA A 315 -25.26 18.66 -1.79
CA ALA A 315 -25.66 19.84 -2.56
C ALA A 315 -25.91 19.53 -4.04
N ASP A 316 -25.12 18.62 -4.63
CA ASP A 316 -25.26 18.19 -6.03
C ASP A 316 -24.68 16.77 -6.19
N ALA A 317 -25.12 16.04 -7.21
CA ALA A 317 -24.60 14.71 -7.53
C ALA A 317 -24.70 14.38 -9.02
N ALA A 318 -23.68 13.70 -9.53
CA ALA A 318 -23.64 13.15 -10.87
C ALA A 318 -23.40 11.64 -10.81
N ILE A 319 -24.29 10.85 -11.42
CA ILE A 319 -24.20 9.39 -11.48
C ILE A 319 -23.84 8.98 -12.90
N ALA A 320 -22.74 8.25 -13.06
CA ALA A 320 -22.29 7.77 -14.34
C ALA A 320 -23.33 6.82 -15.00
N ALA A 321 -23.61 7.05 -16.28
CA ALA A 321 -24.57 6.29 -17.09
C ALA A 321 -23.91 5.22 -17.97
N SER A 322 -22.58 5.05 -17.88
CA SER A 322 -21.84 4.06 -18.65
C SER A 322 -20.50 3.74 -17.99
N GLY A 323 -19.90 2.59 -18.35
CA GLY A 323 -18.55 2.24 -17.91
C GLY A 323 -17.49 3.28 -18.30
N ALA A 324 -17.63 3.93 -19.46
CA ALA A 324 -16.74 5.01 -19.86
C ALA A 324 -16.84 6.23 -18.91
N GLN A 325 -18.05 6.56 -18.45
CA GLN A 325 -18.25 7.61 -17.45
C GLN A 325 -17.79 7.18 -16.05
N ASN A 326 -17.91 5.90 -15.67
CA ASN A 326 -17.29 5.39 -14.43
C ASN A 326 -15.78 5.66 -14.44
N THR A 327 -15.10 5.29 -15.53
CA THR A 327 -13.66 5.56 -15.70
C THR A 327 -13.35 7.05 -15.67
N ALA A 328 -14.17 7.88 -16.32
CA ALA A 328 -13.98 9.33 -16.31
C ALA A 328 -14.08 9.93 -14.91
N LEU A 329 -15.06 9.51 -14.10
CA LEU A 329 -15.17 9.95 -12.71
C LEU A 329 -13.99 9.46 -11.87
N TRP A 330 -13.61 8.18 -12.00
CA TRP A 330 -12.44 7.62 -11.30
C TRP A 330 -11.15 8.37 -11.63
N SER A 331 -10.99 8.83 -12.88
CA SER A 331 -9.80 9.60 -13.28
C SER A 331 -9.62 10.89 -12.48
N LEU A 332 -10.70 11.48 -11.97
CA LEU A 332 -10.63 12.67 -11.11
C LEU A 332 -9.94 12.36 -9.78
N ARG A 333 -10.18 11.16 -9.22
CA ARG A 333 -9.59 10.70 -7.96
C ARG A 333 -8.21 10.08 -8.14
N GLU A 334 -8.02 9.27 -9.18
CA GLU A 334 -6.74 8.61 -9.47
C GLU A 334 -5.68 9.60 -9.99
N GLY A 335 -6.10 10.72 -10.60
CA GLY A 335 -5.19 11.76 -11.11
C GLY A 335 -4.59 12.68 -10.04
N VAL A 336 -5.11 12.67 -8.80
CA VAL A 336 -4.68 13.59 -7.73
C VAL A 336 -3.18 13.51 -7.39
N PRO A 337 -2.53 12.33 -7.28
CA PRO A 337 -1.10 12.24 -7.01
C PRO A 337 -0.23 12.83 -8.14
N GLU A 338 -0.60 12.59 -9.39
CA GLU A 338 0.10 13.14 -10.56
C GLU A 338 -0.06 14.65 -10.61
N ALA A 339 -1.28 15.15 -10.45
CA ALA A 339 -1.58 16.58 -10.44
C ALA A 339 -0.78 17.31 -9.35
N GLN A 340 -0.69 16.75 -8.14
CA GLN A 340 0.14 17.33 -7.06
C GLN A 340 1.62 17.41 -7.42
N THR A 341 2.15 16.42 -8.14
CA THR A 341 3.56 16.43 -8.58
C THR A 341 3.84 17.59 -9.53
N ARG A 342 2.85 17.97 -10.35
CA ARG A 342 2.93 19.12 -11.28
C ARG A 342 2.63 20.46 -10.59
N GLU A 343 1.94 20.45 -9.45
CA GLU A 343 1.52 21.67 -8.72
C GLU A 343 2.62 22.24 -7.79
N GLY A 344 3.68 21.48 -7.51
CA GLY A 344 4.83 21.93 -6.72
C GLY A 344 5.40 20.85 -5.80
N ALA A 345 6.30 21.24 -4.90
CA ALA A 345 6.78 20.33 -3.86
C ALA A 345 5.66 19.95 -2.88
N SER A 346 5.73 18.71 -2.40
CA SER A 346 4.69 18.10 -1.56
C SER A 346 5.32 17.31 -0.43
N ILE A 347 4.99 17.65 0.82
CA ILE A 347 5.28 16.83 2.00
C ILE A 347 4.09 15.87 2.14
N LYS A 348 4.36 14.57 2.17
CA LYS A 348 3.32 13.54 2.05
C LYS A 348 3.17 12.77 3.35
N HIS A 349 1.93 12.65 3.82
CA HIS A 349 1.57 11.80 4.94
C HIS A 349 0.53 10.79 4.48
N ASP A 350 0.72 9.54 4.87
CA ASP A 350 -0.23 8.46 4.63
C ASP A 350 -0.65 7.91 6.00
N VAL A 351 -1.81 8.36 6.46
CA VAL A 351 -2.25 8.26 7.85
C VAL A 351 -3.68 7.74 7.92
N SER A 352 -4.06 7.20 9.06
CA SER A 352 -5.44 6.84 9.36
C SER A 352 -5.83 7.30 10.75
N VAL A 353 -7.11 7.58 10.95
CA VAL A 353 -7.72 7.82 12.26
C VAL A 353 -9.02 7.03 12.33
N PRO A 354 -9.61 6.80 13.53
CA PRO A 354 -10.96 6.27 13.62
C PRO A 354 -11.90 7.08 12.73
N LEU A 355 -12.72 6.41 11.92
CA LEU A 355 -13.55 7.08 10.90
C LEU A 355 -14.40 8.22 11.47
N SER A 356 -14.94 8.05 12.67
CA SER A 356 -15.72 9.06 13.40
C SER A 356 -14.94 10.34 13.75
N LYS A 357 -13.61 10.30 13.68
CA LYS A 357 -12.67 11.39 13.94
C LYS A 357 -12.02 11.94 12.67
N LEU A 358 -12.32 11.39 11.50
CA LEU A 358 -11.70 11.81 10.25
C LEU A 358 -11.99 13.27 9.87
N PRO A 359 -13.22 13.80 10.02
CA PRO A 359 -13.45 15.22 9.79
C PRO A 359 -12.69 16.11 10.78
N ASP A 360 -12.65 15.75 12.07
CA ASP A 360 -11.87 16.48 13.10
C ASP A 360 -10.39 16.54 12.71
N PHE A 361 -9.83 15.43 12.22
CA PHE A 361 -8.45 15.37 11.76
C PHE A 361 -8.20 16.33 10.58
N LEU A 362 -9.03 16.26 9.53
CA LEU A 362 -8.89 17.11 8.35
C LEU A 362 -8.93 18.60 8.70
N GLU A 363 -9.88 19.01 9.55
CA GLU A 363 -10.03 20.39 10.00
C GLU A 363 -8.83 20.85 10.85
N ARG A 364 -8.50 20.08 11.90
CA ARG A 364 -7.43 20.44 12.85
C ARG A 364 -6.05 20.45 12.20
N ALA A 365 -5.72 19.42 11.42
CA ALA A 365 -4.42 19.32 10.77
C ALA A 365 -4.27 20.40 9.69
N SER A 366 -5.31 20.68 8.91
CA SER A 366 -5.24 21.75 7.90
C SER A 366 -5.05 23.12 8.55
N ALA A 367 -5.83 23.44 9.59
CA ALA A 367 -5.72 24.71 10.31
C ALA A 367 -4.34 24.87 10.96
N ALA A 368 -3.82 23.82 11.64
CA ALA A 368 -2.51 23.87 12.28
C ALA A 368 -1.38 24.06 11.27
N CYS A 369 -1.42 23.34 10.15
CA CYS A 369 -0.40 23.46 9.10
C CYS A 369 -0.43 24.84 8.40
N ILE A 370 -1.62 25.39 8.13
CA ILE A 370 -1.77 26.74 7.55
C ILE A 370 -1.30 27.81 8.53
N ALA A 371 -1.63 27.69 9.83
CA ALA A 371 -1.13 28.62 10.84
C ALA A 371 0.40 28.57 10.96
N ALA A 372 0.99 27.38 10.82
CA ALA A 372 2.43 27.17 10.83
C ALA A 372 3.15 27.68 9.57
N MET A 373 2.45 27.81 8.44
CA MET A 373 2.97 28.36 7.19
C MET A 373 1.82 28.98 6.38
N PRO A 374 1.61 30.31 6.48
CA PRO A 374 0.60 31.00 5.69
C PRO A 374 0.80 30.77 4.18
N GLY A 375 -0.30 30.48 3.48
CA GLY A 375 -0.27 30.15 2.04
C GLY A 375 0.03 28.69 1.72
N LEU A 376 0.26 27.83 2.72
CA LEU A 376 0.31 26.39 2.53
C LEU A 376 -1.02 25.87 1.97
N ARG A 377 -0.97 24.85 1.12
CA ARG A 377 -2.14 24.30 0.42
C ARG A 377 -2.32 22.82 0.81
N PRO A 378 -3.04 22.51 1.92
CA PRO A 378 -3.37 21.14 2.28
C PRO A 378 -4.19 20.44 1.20
N CYS A 379 -3.86 19.19 0.95
CA CYS A 379 -4.49 18.31 -0.02
C CYS A 379 -4.72 16.95 0.65
N GLY A 380 -5.70 16.90 1.55
CA GLY A 380 -6.11 15.69 2.25
C GLY A 380 -7.21 14.95 1.51
N PHE A 381 -6.84 13.96 0.68
CA PHE A 381 -7.73 13.13 -0.12
C PHE A 381 -7.47 11.65 0.18
N GLY A 382 -8.41 10.76 -0.07
CA GLY A 382 -8.17 9.33 0.15
C GLY A 382 -9.39 8.49 0.44
N HIS A 383 -9.12 7.28 0.96
CA HIS A 383 -10.05 6.22 1.30
C HIS A 383 -10.86 6.58 2.56
N PHE A 384 -11.81 7.49 2.39
CA PHE A 384 -12.57 8.01 3.52
C PHE A 384 -13.39 6.91 4.20
N GLY A 385 -13.89 5.91 3.46
CA GLY A 385 -14.68 4.81 4.02
C GLY A 385 -13.97 3.90 5.03
N ASP A 386 -12.65 3.82 5.00
CA ASP A 386 -11.85 2.99 5.94
C ASP A 386 -11.01 3.83 6.92
N GLY A 387 -11.12 5.16 6.87
CA GLY A 387 -10.44 6.08 7.77
C GLY A 387 -9.02 6.47 7.34
N ASN A 388 -8.56 6.07 6.15
CA ASN A 388 -7.27 6.47 5.59
C ASN A 388 -7.37 7.76 4.74
N ILE A 389 -6.44 8.68 4.98
CA ILE A 389 -6.26 9.88 4.16
C ILE A 389 -4.78 10.04 3.80
N HIS A 390 -4.52 10.33 2.53
CA HIS A 390 -3.27 10.89 2.07
C HIS A 390 -3.26 12.40 2.38
N PHE A 391 -2.79 12.77 3.57
CA PHE A 391 -2.76 14.16 4.05
C PHE A 391 -1.51 14.88 3.53
N ASN A 392 -1.55 15.25 2.26
CA ASN A 392 -0.42 15.90 1.61
C ASN A 392 -0.47 17.42 1.83
N LEU A 393 0.70 18.03 1.91
CA LEU A 393 0.87 19.48 2.03
C LEU A 393 1.61 19.97 0.79
N THR A 394 0.93 20.73 -0.07
CA THR A 394 1.57 21.35 -1.23
C THR A 394 2.10 22.72 -0.84
N GLN A 395 3.34 23.01 -1.23
CA GLN A 395 4.02 24.27 -0.94
C GLN A 395 3.17 25.51 -1.28
N PRO A 396 3.38 26.66 -0.61
CA PRO A 396 2.88 27.94 -1.12
C PRO A 396 3.35 28.19 -2.56
N ALA A 397 2.51 28.83 -3.37
CA ALA A 397 2.73 28.95 -4.82
C ALA A 397 4.06 29.66 -5.18
N ALA A 398 4.49 30.61 -4.36
CA ALA A 398 5.72 31.38 -4.58
C ALA A 398 6.94 30.88 -3.78
N MET A 399 6.80 29.78 -3.01
CA MET A 399 7.90 29.27 -2.18
C MET A 399 8.89 28.44 -3.01
N ASP A 400 10.18 28.46 -2.65
CA ASP A 400 11.15 27.55 -3.24
C ASP A 400 10.88 26.09 -2.81
N ARG A 401 11.09 25.14 -3.75
CA ARG A 401 10.86 23.72 -3.53
C ARG A 401 11.76 23.14 -2.45
N ALA A 402 13.06 23.42 -2.50
CA ALA A 402 14.02 22.85 -1.55
C ALA A 402 13.79 23.41 -0.15
N ALA A 403 13.53 24.72 -0.05
CA ALA A 403 13.15 25.37 1.19
C ALA A 403 11.88 24.75 1.82
N PHE A 404 10.86 24.45 1.00
CA PHE A 404 9.66 23.79 1.51
C PHE A 404 9.94 22.35 1.97
N LEU A 405 10.69 21.57 1.20
CA LEU A 405 11.00 20.18 1.57
C LEU A 405 11.88 20.08 2.81
N ALA A 406 12.70 21.10 3.12
CA ALA A 406 13.45 21.18 4.37
C ALA A 406 12.54 21.23 5.62
N GLU A 407 11.27 21.61 5.47
CA GLU A 407 10.28 21.68 6.56
C GLU A 407 9.61 20.33 6.86
N TRP A 408 10.02 19.24 6.20
CA TRP A 408 9.40 17.91 6.33
C TRP A 408 9.25 17.48 7.79
N GLY A 409 10.33 17.58 8.58
CA GLY A 409 10.31 17.18 9.98
C GLY A 409 9.32 18.00 10.82
N ARG A 410 9.22 19.32 10.58
CA ARG A 410 8.29 20.20 11.30
C ARG A 410 6.84 19.84 11.02
N PHE A 411 6.51 19.55 9.76
CA PHE A 411 5.15 19.18 9.39
C PHE A 411 4.78 17.74 9.76
N ASN A 412 5.74 16.79 9.71
CA ASN A 412 5.56 15.46 10.28
C ASN A 412 5.12 15.58 11.75
N ARG A 413 5.81 16.41 12.54
CA ARG A 413 5.44 16.65 13.95
C ARG A 413 4.01 17.14 14.10
N ILE A 414 3.64 18.21 13.42
CA ILE A 414 2.29 18.79 13.51
C ILE A 414 1.22 17.75 13.15
N VAL A 415 1.38 17.05 12.02
CA VAL A 415 0.37 16.11 11.53
C VAL A 415 0.32 14.87 12.41
N HIS A 416 1.46 14.25 12.70
CA HIS A 416 1.51 13.00 13.46
C HIS A 416 1.10 13.18 14.93
N ASP A 417 1.38 14.34 15.55
CA ASP A 417 0.89 14.63 16.91
C ASP A 417 -0.65 14.68 16.95
N ILE A 418 -1.29 15.26 15.93
CA ILE A 418 -2.76 15.30 15.82
C ILE A 418 -3.31 13.89 15.55
N VAL A 419 -2.70 13.12 14.64
CA VAL A 419 -3.07 11.72 14.37
C VAL A 419 -3.01 10.89 15.64
N HIS A 420 -1.90 10.97 16.38
CA HIS A 420 -1.71 10.23 17.62
C HIS A 420 -2.72 10.64 18.70
N ALA A 421 -2.96 11.95 18.87
CA ALA A 421 -3.97 12.45 19.81
C ALA A 421 -5.41 12.00 19.48
N LEU A 422 -5.68 11.63 18.23
CA LEU A 422 -6.96 11.09 17.78
C LEU A 422 -7.02 9.56 17.79
N GLY A 423 -5.99 8.88 18.30
CA GLY A 423 -5.90 7.41 18.31
C GLY A 423 -5.71 6.80 16.92
N GLY A 424 -5.05 7.53 16.02
CA GLY A 424 -4.76 7.09 14.66
C GLY A 424 -3.40 6.43 14.46
N SER A 425 -3.09 6.11 13.21
CA SER A 425 -1.81 5.57 12.76
C SER A 425 -1.09 6.53 11.81
N ILE A 426 0.22 6.68 11.99
CA ILE A 426 1.10 7.43 11.08
C ILE A 426 1.44 6.64 9.79
N ALA A 427 1.03 5.37 9.72
CA ALA A 427 1.27 4.47 8.59
C ALA A 427 0.01 3.64 8.34
N ALA A 428 -0.81 4.09 7.40
CA ALA A 428 -2.04 3.41 7.02
C ALA A 428 -1.78 2.27 6.02
N GLU A 429 -1.17 2.56 4.88
CA GLU A 429 -1.05 1.59 3.78
C GLU A 429 0.40 1.34 3.35
N HIS A 430 1.22 2.40 3.24
CA HIS A 430 2.55 2.28 2.64
C HIS A 430 3.58 1.53 3.51
N GLY A 431 3.23 1.23 4.76
CA GLY A 431 4.12 0.67 5.77
C GLY A 431 5.05 1.70 6.42
N VAL A 432 6.14 1.21 7.00
CA VAL A 432 7.10 1.95 7.81
C VAL A 432 8.41 2.15 7.05
N GLY A 433 8.97 1.06 6.52
CA GLY A 433 10.24 1.03 5.79
C GLY A 433 11.38 1.77 6.50
N LEU A 434 12.07 2.61 5.73
CA LEU A 434 13.08 3.56 6.23
C LEU A 434 12.45 4.88 6.68
N ILE A 435 11.50 5.39 5.92
CA ILE A 435 10.96 6.75 6.09
C ILE A 435 10.33 6.95 7.47
N LYS A 436 9.53 5.99 7.94
CA LYS A 436 8.74 6.15 9.17
C LYS A 436 9.29 5.35 10.34
N ARG A 437 10.48 4.77 10.20
CA ARG A 437 11.09 3.89 11.22
C ARG A 437 11.26 4.60 12.56
N ASP A 438 11.80 5.81 12.52
CA ASP A 438 12.07 6.59 13.73
C ASP A 438 10.77 7.25 14.26
N GLU A 439 9.84 7.58 13.37
CA GLU A 439 8.48 8.00 13.76
C GLU A 439 7.72 6.88 14.48
N LEU A 440 7.83 5.63 14.01
CA LEU A 440 7.24 4.47 14.70
C LEU A 440 7.82 4.31 16.11
N ALA A 441 9.12 4.54 16.28
CA ALA A 441 9.74 4.52 17.60
C ALA A 441 9.23 5.65 18.51
N HIS A 442 8.84 6.79 17.94
CA HIS A 442 8.31 7.93 18.68
C HIS A 442 6.84 7.74 19.10
N TYR A 443 5.97 7.27 18.20
CA TYR A 443 4.52 7.18 18.45
C TYR A 443 4.01 5.79 18.81
N GLY A 444 4.82 4.75 18.61
CA GLY A 444 4.44 3.37 18.86
C GLY A 444 4.33 3.04 20.35
N ASP A 445 3.44 2.12 20.69
CA ASP A 445 3.35 1.58 22.05
C ASP A 445 4.67 0.91 22.46
N PRO A 446 5.29 1.31 23.59
CA PRO A 446 6.59 0.77 24.01
C PRO A 446 6.60 -0.76 24.16
N VAL A 447 5.50 -1.35 24.64
CA VAL A 447 5.36 -2.81 24.78
C VAL A 447 5.23 -3.46 23.41
N GLY A 448 4.41 -2.91 22.52
CA GLY A 448 4.29 -3.34 21.13
C GLY A 448 5.64 -3.35 20.41
N LEU A 449 6.43 -2.28 20.56
CA LEU A 449 7.77 -2.18 19.98
C LEU A 449 8.74 -3.23 20.56
N ASP A 450 8.68 -3.51 21.87
CA ASP A 450 9.46 -4.60 22.49
C ASP A 450 9.07 -5.96 21.91
N LEU A 451 7.77 -6.25 21.78
CA LEU A 451 7.28 -7.49 21.18
C LEU A 451 7.73 -7.66 19.73
N MET A 452 7.68 -6.59 18.92
CA MET A 452 8.19 -6.62 17.55
C MET A 452 9.68 -6.98 17.52
N ARG A 453 10.50 -6.37 18.40
CA ARG A 453 11.93 -6.70 18.51
C ARG A 453 12.17 -8.15 18.92
N ARG A 454 11.37 -8.69 19.86
CA ARG A 454 11.47 -10.10 20.28
C ARG A 454 11.11 -11.07 19.16
N VAL A 455 10.05 -10.80 18.41
CA VAL A 455 9.65 -11.61 17.24
C VAL A 455 10.76 -11.58 16.19
N LYS A 456 11.30 -10.38 15.89
CA LYS A 456 12.44 -10.21 14.99
C LYS A 456 13.65 -11.03 15.45
N ALA A 457 14.06 -10.92 16.70
CA ALA A 457 15.19 -11.65 17.25
C ALA A 457 14.98 -13.18 17.25
N ALA A 458 13.74 -13.65 17.41
CA ALA A 458 13.42 -15.07 17.38
C ALA A 458 13.50 -15.67 15.96
N LEU A 459 13.11 -14.91 14.93
CA LEU A 459 13.08 -15.38 13.53
C LEU A 459 14.37 -15.05 12.77
N ASP A 460 15.08 -14.00 13.17
CA ASP A 460 16.31 -13.52 12.56
C ASP A 460 17.27 -12.96 13.63
N PRO A 461 17.90 -13.84 14.43
CA PRO A 461 18.75 -13.43 15.55
C PRO A 461 20.01 -12.66 15.12
N ALA A 462 20.41 -12.77 13.86
CA ALA A 462 21.57 -12.08 13.31
C ALA A 462 21.21 -10.77 12.57
N ASP A 463 19.93 -10.39 12.57
CA ASP A 463 19.38 -9.22 11.88
C ASP A 463 19.88 -9.08 10.43
N ARG A 464 19.72 -10.14 9.64
CA ARG A 464 20.16 -10.23 8.23
C ARG A 464 19.03 -10.05 7.24
N MET A 465 17.79 -10.23 7.66
CA MET A 465 16.60 -10.15 6.83
C MET A 465 16.06 -8.72 6.84
N ASN A 466 16.28 -8.03 5.73
CA ASN A 466 15.93 -6.62 5.50
C ASN A 466 16.28 -5.64 6.64
N PRO A 467 17.56 -5.58 7.08
CA PRO A 467 17.96 -4.87 8.30
C PRO A 467 17.74 -3.36 8.24
N GLY A 468 17.47 -2.78 9.40
CA GLY A 468 17.39 -1.32 9.61
C GLY A 468 16.10 -0.67 9.10
N LYS A 469 15.08 -1.46 8.79
CA LYS A 469 13.74 -1.05 8.34
C LYS A 469 12.69 -1.56 9.30
N VAL A 470 11.56 -0.86 9.37
CA VAL A 470 10.48 -1.06 10.37
C VAL A 470 10.97 -0.76 11.79
N LEU A 471 11.98 -1.49 12.26
CA LEU A 471 12.68 -1.28 13.52
C LEU A 471 14.10 -0.73 13.28
N PRO A 472 14.61 0.13 14.16
CA PRO A 472 16.00 0.59 14.09
C PRO A 472 16.98 -0.57 14.32
N HIS A 473 18.08 -0.57 13.56
CA HIS A 473 19.19 -1.51 13.73
C HIS A 473 20.32 -0.81 14.50
N PRO A 474 20.88 -1.39 15.58
CA PRO A 474 21.82 -0.72 16.48
C PRO A 474 23.04 -0.08 15.80
N ASN A 475 23.56 -0.73 14.75
CA ASN A 475 24.75 -0.29 14.02
C ASN A 475 24.45 0.34 12.63
N ARG A 476 23.21 0.76 12.35
CA ARG A 476 22.86 1.37 11.04
C ARG A 476 22.14 2.69 11.22
N THR A 477 22.80 3.77 10.82
CA THR A 477 22.17 5.08 10.63
C THR A 477 21.30 5.02 9.37
N PRO A 478 20.05 5.53 9.41
CA PRO A 478 19.23 5.59 8.21
C PRO A 478 19.88 6.54 7.19
N PRO A 479 19.78 6.26 5.88
CA PRO A 479 20.25 7.18 4.87
C PRO A 479 19.44 8.48 4.94
N ALA A 480 20.09 9.61 4.68
CA ALA A 480 19.39 10.87 4.49
C ALA A 480 18.40 10.74 3.31
N VAL A 481 17.22 11.35 3.44
CA VAL A 481 16.28 11.49 2.33
C VAL A 481 16.93 12.47 1.33
N ALA A 482 17.02 12.07 0.07
CA ALA A 482 17.67 12.84 -1.00
C ALA A 482 16.86 14.07 -1.44
#